data_AF-A0AAU9IX78-F1
#
_entry.id   AF-A0AAU9IX78-F1
#
_cell.length_a   1.000
_cell.length_b   1.000
_cell.length_c   1.000
_cell.angle_alpha   90.00
_cell.angle_beta   90.00
_cell.angle_gamma   90.00
#
_symmetry.space_group_name_H-M   'P 1'
#
loop_
_entity.id
_entity.type
_entity.pdbx_description
1 polymer ?
#
loop_
_entity_poly.entity_id
_entity_poly.type
_entity_poly.pdbx_seq_one_letter_code
_entity_poly.pdbx_strand_id
1 'polypeptide(L)'
;MDIEDLCCGICQQNFDSTQREPRMLQCGHSFCSLCLQELFGRGIKSCPEDSTAFNVSSVEELPKNFALLKFLTKTVPKVDNKLCINHKKILEYICIQDKVKVCASCALFGQHRGHEIKPLDDMVQEITMRAELLLDMLQIIEKSQSSVMDKDVKIRLEQVFDLYKNKKIFIEKEIKDGFARLRSNINELEKAAVSTMQKNFEYIESNIVNIRDIPKLIDSQTIAWKDRVKEKLGKFTRQTEDPTYVALDILDNSGEDLFQQGEKLIVDLEGLKDIQIEPLEETVNELSVQFSDSQLVNICKVKPSGRSPSTPRSEKKHPSKPEEFKSIDEEDLDGDLIPQFNEEMFNQALDVLKYNTSEIADFSNAGDLGDKAAIIATYLVNNTNLKSLKLVKNSISDSAAIEIFRALQENFSLQSLHLSQNPLGTEALDELIEMLNVNTTLRDIYLIGNQKMSPEYKSNFAQMSSRFRKIYT
;
A
#
# COMPACT_ATOMS: atom_id res chain seq x y z
N MET A 1 46.24 -18.93 -25.79
CA MET A 1 45.73 -20.21 -25.27
C MET A 1 46.83 -20.73 -24.40
N ASP A 2 46.75 -20.35 -23.13
CA ASP A 2 47.75 -20.67 -22.13
C ASP A 2 47.54 -22.12 -21.68
N ILE A 3 48.55 -22.72 -21.07
CA ILE A 3 48.57 -24.16 -20.72
C ILE A 3 47.43 -24.54 -19.74
N GLU A 4 46.81 -23.56 -19.08
CA GLU A 4 45.67 -23.72 -18.16
C GLU A 4 44.33 -24.00 -18.88
N ASP A 5 44.21 -23.73 -20.19
CA ASP A 5 42.97 -23.91 -20.98
C ASP A 5 42.74 -25.35 -21.48
N LEU A 6 43.63 -26.30 -21.18
CA LEU A 6 43.58 -27.68 -21.69
C LEU A 6 43.10 -28.71 -20.65
N CYS A 7 42.55 -28.24 -19.53
CA CYS A 7 42.07 -29.07 -18.43
C CYS A 7 40.55 -29.05 -18.31
N CYS A 8 39.96 -30.15 -17.84
CA CYS A 8 38.54 -30.23 -17.52
C CYS A 8 38.24 -29.51 -16.19
N GLY A 9 37.29 -28.58 -16.15
CA GLY A 9 36.91 -27.84 -14.93
C GLY A 9 36.38 -28.68 -13.76
N ILE A 10 35.98 -29.94 -14.00
CA ILE A 10 35.48 -30.86 -12.96
C ILE A 10 36.60 -31.66 -12.30
N CYS A 11 37.45 -32.31 -13.11
CA CYS A 11 38.50 -33.21 -12.60
C CYS A 11 39.90 -32.60 -12.62
N GLN A 12 40.05 -31.42 -13.23
CA GLN A 12 41.33 -30.72 -13.44
C GLN A 12 42.39 -31.56 -14.17
N GLN A 13 41.96 -32.61 -14.87
CA GLN A 13 42.84 -33.43 -15.72
C GLN A 13 42.82 -32.91 -17.16
N ASN A 14 43.95 -33.08 -17.85
CA ASN A 14 44.08 -32.74 -19.26
C ASN A 14 43.06 -33.48 -20.11
N PHE A 15 42.51 -32.78 -21.09
CA PHE A 15 41.76 -33.42 -22.16
C PHE A 15 42.66 -34.33 -23.00
N ASP A 16 42.09 -35.39 -23.56
CA ASP A 16 42.76 -36.27 -24.51
C ASP A 16 41.80 -36.68 -25.64
N SER A 17 42.32 -37.31 -26.68
CA SER A 17 41.54 -37.70 -27.86
C SER A 17 40.95 -39.11 -27.79
N THR A 18 41.04 -39.80 -26.65
CA THR A 18 40.68 -41.23 -26.55
C THR A 18 39.68 -41.50 -25.43
N GLN A 19 39.98 -41.07 -24.22
CA GLN A 19 39.23 -41.37 -22.99
C GLN A 19 38.58 -40.09 -22.42
N ARG A 20 39.28 -38.96 -22.47
CA ARG A 20 38.85 -37.65 -21.94
C ARG A 20 38.58 -36.66 -23.05
N GLU A 21 37.78 -37.08 -24.03
CA GLU A 21 37.38 -36.21 -25.14
C GLU A 21 36.63 -34.97 -24.61
N PRO A 22 37.03 -33.74 -24.98
CA PRO A 22 36.32 -32.53 -24.58
C PRO A 22 34.99 -32.44 -25.33
N ARG A 23 33.90 -32.30 -24.58
CA ARG A 23 32.53 -32.12 -25.08
C ARG A 23 31.98 -30.79 -24.60
N MET A 24 31.26 -30.10 -25.47
CA MET A 24 30.69 -28.77 -25.20
C MET A 24 29.24 -28.88 -24.76
N LEU A 25 28.91 -28.24 -23.63
CA LEU A 25 27.53 -28.01 -23.22
C LEU A 25 26.90 -26.86 -24.02
N GLN A 26 25.59 -26.70 -23.92
CA GLN A 26 24.84 -25.66 -24.63
C GLN A 26 25.29 -24.24 -24.24
N CYS A 27 25.80 -24.04 -23.04
CA CYS A 27 26.38 -22.78 -22.58
C CYS A 27 27.81 -22.50 -23.09
N GLY A 28 28.43 -23.42 -23.83
CA GLY A 28 29.77 -23.28 -24.40
C GLY A 28 30.90 -23.84 -23.53
N HIS A 29 30.67 -24.08 -22.23
CA HIS A 29 31.65 -24.71 -21.36
C HIS A 29 31.99 -26.14 -21.81
N SER A 30 33.26 -26.51 -21.70
CA SER A 30 33.79 -27.81 -22.17
C SER A 30 34.24 -28.69 -21.01
N PHE A 31 33.75 -29.93 -20.97
CA PHE A 31 34.13 -30.92 -19.96
C PHE A 31 34.50 -32.25 -20.61
N CYS A 32 35.27 -33.09 -19.91
CA CYS A 32 35.68 -34.37 -20.50
C CYS A 32 34.53 -35.37 -20.45
N SER A 33 34.47 -36.26 -21.46
CA SER A 33 33.44 -37.29 -21.60
C SER A 33 33.20 -38.10 -20.33
N LEU A 34 34.25 -38.48 -19.61
CA LEU A 34 34.13 -39.23 -18.34
C LEU A 34 33.39 -38.44 -17.26
N CYS A 35 33.74 -37.16 -17.07
CA CYS A 35 33.08 -36.33 -16.07
C CYS A 35 31.62 -36.05 -16.44
N LEU A 36 31.32 -35.90 -17.73
CA LEU A 36 29.94 -35.76 -18.19
C LEU A 36 29.14 -37.06 -18.01
N GLN A 37 29.74 -38.22 -18.25
CA GLN A 37 29.09 -39.51 -18.00
C GLN A 37 28.74 -39.68 -16.52
N GLU A 38 29.63 -39.26 -15.61
CA GLU A 38 29.34 -39.25 -14.18
C GLU A 38 28.24 -38.25 -13.80
N LEU A 39 28.24 -37.03 -14.36
CA LEU A 39 27.21 -36.04 -14.12
C LEU A 39 25.82 -36.51 -14.58
N PHE A 40 25.75 -37.11 -15.78
CA PHE A 40 24.51 -37.69 -16.32
C PHE A 40 24.05 -38.88 -15.47
N GLY A 41 24.98 -39.74 -15.03
CA GLY A 41 24.68 -40.86 -14.13
C GLY A 41 24.12 -40.44 -12.77
N ARG A 42 24.45 -39.22 -12.31
CA ARG A 42 23.90 -38.61 -11.09
C ARG A 42 22.60 -37.82 -11.31
N GLY A 43 22.10 -37.75 -12.54
CA GLY A 43 20.89 -37.00 -12.90
C GLY A 43 21.04 -35.48 -12.89
N ILE A 44 22.28 -34.97 -12.88
CA ILE A 44 22.55 -33.51 -12.89
C ILE A 44 22.44 -33.01 -14.33
N LYS A 45 21.50 -32.10 -14.58
CA LYS A 45 21.21 -31.51 -15.90
C LYS A 45 21.56 -30.03 -16.01
N SER A 46 22.53 -29.58 -15.21
CA SER A 46 22.99 -28.19 -15.17
C SER A 46 24.50 -28.12 -15.26
N CYS A 47 25.02 -27.11 -15.96
CA CYS A 47 26.44 -26.88 -16.11
C CYS A 47 27.09 -26.60 -14.74
N PRO A 48 28.22 -27.23 -14.40
CA PRO A 48 28.90 -26.99 -13.12
C PRO A 48 29.48 -25.57 -12.95
N GLU A 49 29.74 -24.86 -14.05
CA GLU A 49 30.38 -23.54 -14.00
C GLU A 49 29.37 -22.39 -13.93
N ASP A 50 28.30 -22.45 -14.72
CA ASP A 50 27.34 -21.34 -14.84
C ASP A 50 25.89 -21.74 -14.47
N SER A 51 25.67 -22.99 -14.03
CA SER A 51 24.36 -23.55 -13.68
C SER A 51 23.34 -23.59 -14.83
N THR A 52 23.75 -23.34 -16.08
CA THR A 52 22.84 -23.38 -17.24
C THR A 52 22.31 -24.79 -17.43
N ALA A 53 20.99 -24.92 -17.51
CA ALA A 53 20.34 -26.20 -17.76
C ALA A 53 20.62 -26.70 -19.18
N PHE A 54 20.90 -27.99 -19.32
CA PHE A 54 21.04 -28.65 -20.62
C PHE A 54 20.11 -29.88 -20.68
N ASN A 55 19.50 -30.10 -21.84
CA ASN A 55 18.54 -31.19 -22.04
C ASN A 55 19.05 -32.15 -23.13
N VAL A 56 19.92 -33.08 -22.72
CA VAL A 56 20.54 -34.08 -23.60
C VAL A 56 20.40 -35.46 -22.94
N SER A 57 20.20 -36.52 -23.73
CA SER A 57 19.93 -37.87 -23.20
C SER A 57 21.20 -38.71 -23.02
N SER A 58 22.26 -38.42 -23.77
CA SER A 58 23.55 -39.11 -23.70
C SER A 58 24.72 -38.15 -23.88
N VAL A 59 25.92 -38.55 -23.46
CA VAL A 59 27.13 -37.72 -23.60
C VAL A 59 27.60 -37.70 -25.06
N GLU A 60 27.27 -38.73 -25.82
CA GLU A 60 27.64 -38.89 -27.23
C GLU A 60 26.92 -37.89 -28.14
N GLU A 61 25.72 -37.46 -27.76
CA GLU A 61 24.95 -36.38 -28.40
C GLU A 61 25.60 -35.00 -28.26
N LEU A 62 26.46 -34.79 -27.24
CA LEU A 62 27.13 -33.51 -27.03
C LEU A 62 28.21 -33.29 -28.10
N PRO A 63 28.29 -32.09 -28.71
CA PRO A 63 29.32 -31.77 -29.68
C PRO A 63 30.72 -31.92 -29.11
N LYS A 64 31.63 -32.55 -29.88
CA LYS A 64 33.07 -32.53 -29.56
C LYS A 64 33.60 -31.12 -29.72
N ASN A 65 34.44 -30.67 -28.79
CA ASN A 65 35.21 -29.45 -28.97
C ASN A 65 36.39 -29.71 -29.89
N PHE A 66 36.16 -29.62 -31.20
CA PHE A 66 37.18 -29.86 -32.22
C PHE A 66 38.33 -28.86 -32.17
N ALA A 67 38.13 -27.65 -31.62
CA ALA A 67 39.20 -26.69 -31.43
C ALA A 67 40.21 -27.23 -30.41
N LEU A 68 39.75 -27.67 -29.23
CA LEU A 68 40.60 -28.29 -28.21
C LEU A 68 41.26 -29.57 -28.73
N LEU A 69 40.50 -30.45 -29.40
CA LEU A 69 41.05 -31.68 -29.99
C LEU A 69 42.16 -31.40 -31.03
N LYS A 70 42.05 -30.31 -31.79
CA LYS A 70 43.07 -29.89 -32.77
C LYS A 70 44.36 -29.43 -32.08
N PHE A 71 44.26 -28.76 -30.93
CA PHE A 71 45.43 -28.37 -30.13
C PHE A 71 46.12 -29.58 -29.46
N LEU A 72 45.33 -30.55 -28.98
CA LEU A 72 45.84 -31.74 -28.28
C LEU A 72 46.62 -32.70 -29.19
N THR A 73 46.20 -32.85 -30.44
CA THR A 73 46.72 -33.93 -31.29
C THR A 73 48.00 -33.58 -32.04
N LYS A 74 48.35 -32.29 -32.24
CA LYS A 74 49.47 -31.75 -33.08
C LYS A 74 49.68 -32.41 -34.47
N THR A 75 48.89 -33.41 -34.81
CA THR A 75 48.88 -34.23 -36.01
C THR A 75 47.41 -34.43 -36.33
N VAL A 76 47.01 -33.86 -37.45
CA VAL A 76 45.63 -33.93 -37.94
C VAL A 76 45.33 -35.39 -38.23
N PRO A 77 44.27 -36.03 -37.67
CA PRO A 77 43.58 -37.04 -38.44
C PRO A 77 43.00 -36.28 -39.63
N LYS A 78 43.73 -36.26 -40.76
CA LYS A 78 43.17 -35.80 -42.03
C LYS A 78 42.07 -36.79 -42.40
N VAL A 79 40.91 -36.66 -41.80
CA VAL A 79 39.69 -36.98 -42.52
C VAL A 79 39.52 -35.82 -43.49
N ASP A 80 40.31 -35.85 -44.57
CA ASP A 80 40.11 -34.99 -45.74
C ASP A 80 38.79 -35.48 -46.40
N ASN A 81 37.66 -35.22 -45.73
CA ASN A 81 36.32 -35.18 -46.33
C ASN A 81 36.20 -33.97 -47.25
N LYS A 82 37.29 -33.62 -47.96
CA LYS A 82 37.30 -32.63 -49.02
C LYS A 82 36.63 -33.17 -50.27
N LEU A 83 36.47 -34.49 -50.39
CA LEU A 83 35.90 -35.12 -51.56
C LEU A 83 34.46 -35.56 -51.29
N CYS A 84 33.58 -35.26 -52.24
CA CYS A 84 32.21 -35.73 -52.29
C CYS A 84 32.19 -37.27 -52.36
N ILE A 85 31.40 -37.91 -51.51
CA ILE A 85 31.27 -39.37 -51.45
C ILE A 85 30.79 -39.95 -52.80
N ASN A 86 29.88 -39.26 -53.47
CA ASN A 86 29.25 -39.75 -54.70
C ASN A 86 30.09 -39.45 -55.95
N HIS A 87 30.75 -38.30 -55.98
CA HIS A 87 31.42 -37.80 -57.20
C HIS A 87 32.94 -37.82 -57.11
N LYS A 88 33.52 -38.07 -55.93
CA LYS A 88 34.96 -37.99 -55.65
C LYS A 88 35.58 -36.65 -56.09
N LYS A 89 34.79 -35.58 -56.10
CA LYS A 89 35.16 -34.19 -56.45
C LYS A 89 35.22 -33.32 -55.22
N ILE A 90 35.97 -32.21 -55.28
CA ILE A 90 36.17 -31.31 -54.14
C ILE A 90 34.84 -30.67 -53.70
N LEU A 91 34.61 -30.60 -52.39
CA LEU A 91 33.48 -29.96 -51.73
C LEU A 91 33.78 -28.49 -51.47
N GLU A 92 33.71 -27.68 -52.53
CA GLU A 92 34.05 -26.25 -52.51
C GLU A 92 32.84 -25.32 -52.32
N TYR A 93 31.62 -25.87 -52.28
CA TYR A 93 30.39 -25.10 -52.10
C TYR A 93 29.61 -25.55 -50.86
N ILE A 94 28.74 -24.69 -50.34
CA ILE A 94 27.76 -24.98 -49.29
C ILE A 94 26.36 -24.79 -49.88
N CYS A 95 25.50 -25.79 -49.70
CA CYS A 95 24.07 -25.63 -49.88
C CYS A 95 23.47 -25.03 -48.61
N ILE A 96 22.86 -23.84 -48.70
CA ILE A 96 22.35 -23.10 -47.54
C ILE A 96 21.10 -23.78 -46.98
N GLN A 97 20.22 -24.28 -47.86
CA GLN A 97 18.98 -24.97 -47.48
C GLN A 97 19.28 -26.24 -46.69
N ASP A 98 20.20 -27.06 -47.20
CA ASP A 98 20.48 -28.38 -46.61
C ASP A 98 21.61 -28.33 -45.57
N LYS A 99 22.29 -27.19 -45.42
CA LYS A 99 23.38 -26.97 -44.47
C LYS A 99 24.53 -27.98 -44.61
N VAL A 100 24.81 -28.41 -45.84
CA VAL A 100 25.87 -29.39 -46.16
C VAL A 100 26.85 -28.86 -47.21
N LYS A 101 28.09 -29.34 -47.15
CA LYS A 101 29.09 -29.08 -48.19
C LYS A 101 28.81 -29.94 -49.41
N VAL A 102 28.85 -29.35 -50.59
CA VAL A 102 28.53 -30.00 -51.87
C VAL A 102 29.63 -29.73 -52.89
N CYS A 103 29.83 -30.66 -53.84
CA CYS A 103 30.69 -30.43 -54.99
C CYS A 103 29.89 -29.82 -56.15
N ALA A 104 30.57 -29.26 -57.15
CA ALA A 104 29.93 -28.70 -58.36
C ALA A 104 28.91 -29.66 -59.02
N SER A 105 29.19 -30.97 -59.03
CA SER A 105 28.27 -31.96 -59.61
C SER A 105 27.00 -32.16 -58.78
N CYS A 106 27.11 -32.15 -57.45
CA CYS A 106 25.94 -32.18 -56.56
C CYS A 106 25.07 -30.93 -56.72
N ALA A 107 25.71 -29.76 -56.89
CA ALA A 107 25.07 -28.47 -57.04
C ALA A 107 24.32 -28.32 -58.37
N LEU A 108 24.96 -28.70 -59.49
CA LEU A 108 24.43 -28.43 -60.83
C LEU A 108 23.51 -29.55 -61.35
N PHE A 109 23.82 -30.80 -61.03
CA PHE A 109 23.16 -31.97 -61.64
C PHE A 109 22.66 -33.00 -60.61
N GLY A 110 23.06 -32.85 -59.34
CA GLY A 110 22.71 -33.77 -58.27
C GLY A 110 21.49 -33.34 -57.47
N GLN A 111 21.39 -33.87 -56.25
CA GLN A 111 20.24 -33.71 -55.37
C GLN A 111 20.04 -32.27 -54.84
N HIS A 112 21.01 -31.38 -55.01
CA HIS A 112 20.94 -29.99 -54.56
C HIS A 112 20.66 -29.01 -55.71
N ARG A 113 20.25 -29.52 -56.88
CA ARG A 113 19.92 -28.70 -58.04
C ARG A 113 18.72 -27.80 -57.72
N GLY A 114 18.92 -26.48 -57.85
CA GLY A 114 17.90 -25.48 -57.58
C GLY A 114 17.90 -24.96 -56.15
N HIS A 115 18.80 -25.44 -55.29
CA HIS A 115 19.03 -24.85 -53.96
C HIS A 115 19.97 -23.65 -54.06
N GLU A 116 19.93 -22.77 -53.05
CA GLU A 116 20.85 -21.66 -52.90
C GLU A 116 22.21 -22.19 -52.45
N ILE A 117 23.19 -22.02 -53.32
CA ILE A 117 24.52 -22.57 -53.14
C ILE A 117 25.52 -21.41 -53.21
N LYS A 118 26.35 -21.30 -52.18
CA LYS A 118 27.42 -20.30 -52.12
C LYS A 118 28.78 -21.00 -52.06
N PRO A 119 29.84 -20.38 -52.60
CA PRO A 119 31.21 -20.83 -52.36
C PRO A 119 31.50 -20.91 -50.85
N LEU A 120 32.30 -21.90 -50.47
CA LEU A 120 32.69 -22.10 -49.08
C LEU A 120 33.41 -20.86 -48.52
N ASP A 121 34.29 -20.24 -49.31
CA ASP A 121 35.09 -19.09 -48.89
C ASP A 121 34.22 -17.86 -48.59
N ASP A 122 33.24 -17.57 -49.45
CA ASP A 122 32.28 -16.47 -49.25
C ASP A 122 31.45 -16.68 -47.98
N MET A 123 30.99 -17.92 -47.74
CA MET A 123 30.24 -18.25 -46.52
C MET A 123 31.10 -18.12 -45.26
N VAL A 124 32.36 -18.54 -45.31
CA VAL A 124 33.30 -18.39 -44.20
C VAL A 124 33.53 -16.91 -43.88
N GLN A 125 33.71 -16.07 -44.91
CA GLN A 125 33.83 -14.62 -44.73
C GLN A 125 32.56 -14.01 -44.13
N GLU A 126 31.38 -14.37 -44.65
CA GLU A 126 30.09 -13.85 -44.15
C GLU A 126 29.84 -14.25 -42.69
N ILE A 127 30.13 -15.50 -42.32
CA ILE A 127 30.04 -15.98 -40.93
C ILE A 127 31.02 -15.21 -40.03
N THR A 128 32.25 -14.99 -40.50
CA THR A 128 33.29 -14.29 -39.74
C THR A 128 32.87 -12.84 -39.46
N MET A 129 32.44 -12.10 -40.48
CA MET A 129 31.97 -10.72 -40.34
C MET A 129 30.76 -10.62 -39.41
N ARG A 130 29.79 -11.54 -39.53
CA ARG A 130 28.63 -11.56 -38.63
C ARG A 130 29.01 -11.89 -37.19
N ALA A 131 29.98 -12.78 -36.98
CA ALA A 131 30.49 -13.09 -35.64
C ALA A 131 31.21 -11.90 -35.02
N GLU A 132 32.04 -11.17 -35.78
CA GLU A 132 32.71 -9.94 -35.34
C GLU A 132 31.70 -8.87 -34.91
N LEU A 133 30.66 -8.63 -35.73
CA LEU A 133 29.58 -7.70 -35.39
C LEU A 133 28.86 -8.08 -34.09
N LEU A 134 28.58 -9.36 -33.88
CA LEU A 134 27.94 -9.84 -32.65
C LEU A 134 28.85 -9.66 -31.42
N LEU A 135 30.15 -9.86 -31.57
CA LEU A 135 31.13 -9.62 -30.50
C LEU A 135 31.21 -8.13 -30.14
N ASP A 136 31.22 -7.25 -31.13
CA ASP A 136 31.21 -5.80 -30.91
C ASP A 136 29.94 -5.34 -30.17
N MET A 137 28.77 -5.86 -30.60
CA MET A 137 27.49 -5.58 -29.94
C MET A 137 27.48 -6.09 -28.50
N LEU A 138 27.96 -7.31 -28.24
CA LEU A 138 28.07 -7.87 -26.90
C LEU A 138 28.94 -6.98 -26.01
N GLN A 139 30.11 -6.56 -26.49
CA GLN A 139 31.02 -5.73 -25.71
C GLN A 139 30.41 -4.35 -25.37
N ILE A 140 29.67 -3.75 -26.30
CA ILE A 140 28.95 -2.48 -26.06
C ILE A 140 27.87 -2.68 -25.01
N ILE A 141 27.06 -3.74 -25.13
CA ILE A 141 25.98 -4.04 -24.19
C ILE A 141 26.55 -4.26 -22.78
N GLU A 142 27.58 -5.08 -22.62
CA GLU A 142 28.23 -5.33 -21.31
C GLU A 142 28.78 -4.05 -20.66
N LYS A 143 29.42 -3.17 -21.46
CA LYS A 143 29.91 -1.86 -21.00
C LYS A 143 28.77 -0.91 -20.61
N SER A 144 27.64 -0.97 -21.30
CA SER A 144 26.46 -0.16 -20.98
C SER A 144 25.71 -0.72 -19.76
N GLN A 145 25.60 -2.04 -19.62
CA GLN A 145 24.89 -2.67 -18.51
C GLN A 145 25.59 -2.44 -17.16
N SER A 146 26.92 -2.32 -17.18
CA SER A 146 27.71 -1.93 -16.01
C SER A 146 27.58 -0.44 -15.63
N SER A 147 27.07 0.43 -16.53
CA SER A 147 26.87 1.86 -16.27
C SER A 147 25.42 2.25 -15.98
N VAL A 148 24.44 1.39 -16.30
CA VAL A 148 22.99 1.66 -16.10
C VAL A 148 22.58 1.70 -14.61
N MET A 149 23.36 1.10 -13.71
CA MET A 149 23.17 1.21 -12.26
C MET A 149 24.52 1.54 -11.60
N ASP A 150 24.89 2.82 -11.63
CA ASP A 150 26.05 3.34 -10.90
C ASP A 150 25.97 2.88 -9.43
N LYS A 151 27.06 2.32 -8.88
CA LYS A 151 27.12 1.84 -7.50
C LYS A 151 26.72 2.94 -6.52
N ASP A 152 27.05 4.19 -6.84
CA ASP A 152 26.68 5.36 -6.04
C ASP A 152 25.19 5.67 -6.07
N VAL A 153 24.47 5.32 -7.15
CA VAL A 153 23.01 5.47 -7.22
C VAL A 153 22.33 4.39 -6.39
N LYS A 154 22.79 3.13 -6.46
CA LYS A 154 22.24 2.04 -5.64
C LYS A 154 22.38 2.32 -4.15
N ILE A 155 23.56 2.77 -3.71
CA ILE A 155 23.82 3.13 -2.31
C ILE A 155 22.94 4.30 -1.87
N ARG A 156 22.79 5.34 -2.70
CA ARG A 156 21.90 6.47 -2.39
C ARG A 156 20.43 6.04 -2.30
N LEU A 157 19.99 5.12 -3.16
CA LEU A 157 18.62 4.61 -3.12
C LEU A 157 18.35 3.82 -1.84
N GLU A 158 19.29 2.97 -1.41
CA GLU A 158 19.21 2.24 -0.14
C GLU A 158 19.16 3.21 1.06
N GLN A 159 19.99 4.25 1.07
CA GLN A 159 19.97 5.27 2.12
C GLN A 159 18.64 6.04 2.18
N VAL A 160 18.07 6.40 1.04
CA VAL A 160 16.75 7.06 0.96
C VAL A 160 15.65 6.11 1.43
N PHE A 161 15.74 4.82 1.10
CA PHE A 161 14.78 3.81 1.53
C PHE A 161 14.79 3.61 3.05
N ASP A 162 15.98 3.59 3.65
CA ASP A 162 16.14 3.51 5.10
C ASP A 162 15.59 4.77 5.80
N LEU A 163 15.87 5.96 5.25
CA LEU A 163 15.29 7.22 5.74
C LEU A 163 13.77 7.22 5.68
N TYR A 164 13.19 6.77 4.56
CA TYR A 164 11.74 6.62 4.40
C TYR A 164 11.16 5.69 5.45
N LYS A 165 11.75 4.50 5.62
CA LYS A 165 11.27 3.48 6.57
C LYS A 165 11.29 4.01 8.00
N ASN A 166 12.38 4.66 8.40
CA ASN A 166 12.50 5.26 9.73
C ASN A 166 11.53 6.43 9.92
N LYS A 167 11.35 7.28 8.91
CA LYS A 167 10.44 8.43 8.99
C LYS A 167 8.98 8.00 9.07
N LYS A 168 8.59 6.94 8.35
CA LYS A 168 7.26 6.34 8.44
C LYS A 168 6.97 5.85 9.86
N ILE A 169 7.86 5.04 10.43
CA ILE A 169 7.73 4.52 11.80
C ILE A 169 7.61 5.67 12.81
N PHE A 170 8.43 6.71 12.65
CA PHE A 170 8.42 7.87 13.52
C PHE A 170 7.08 8.64 13.46
N ILE A 171 6.58 8.96 12.26
CA ILE A 171 5.31 9.67 12.08
C ILE A 171 4.14 8.83 12.62
N GLU A 172 4.12 7.52 12.33
CA GLU A 172 3.10 6.62 12.88
C GLU A 172 3.10 6.63 14.42
N LYS A 173 4.28 6.66 15.04
CA LYS A 173 4.41 6.76 16.49
C LYS A 173 3.90 8.10 17.01
N GLU A 174 4.29 9.22 16.40
CA GLU A 174 3.83 10.54 16.84
C GLU A 174 2.30 10.69 16.77
N ILE A 175 1.67 10.15 15.72
CA ILE A 175 0.21 10.13 15.60
C ILE A 175 -0.39 9.32 16.76
N LYS A 176 0.09 8.09 16.98
CA LYS A 176 -0.39 7.22 18.05
C LYS A 176 -0.24 7.88 19.43
N ASP A 177 0.91 8.47 19.70
CA ASP A 177 1.20 9.15 20.96
C ASP A 177 0.33 10.42 21.12
N GLY A 178 0.11 11.17 20.04
CA GLY A 178 -0.81 12.32 20.01
C GLY A 178 -2.24 11.93 20.39
N PHE A 179 -2.80 10.90 19.75
CA PHE A 179 -4.14 10.41 20.06
C PHE A 179 -4.23 9.70 21.42
N ALA A 180 -3.14 9.11 21.92
CA ALA A 180 -3.10 8.58 23.28
C ALA A 180 -3.23 9.71 24.32
N ARG A 181 -2.51 10.82 24.13
CA ARG A 181 -2.64 12.01 24.99
C ARG A 181 -4.05 12.60 24.94
N LEU A 182 -4.64 12.74 23.75
CA LEU A 182 -6.02 13.24 23.62
C LEU A 182 -7.03 12.35 24.35
N ARG A 183 -6.94 11.02 24.20
CA ARG A 183 -7.79 10.08 24.96
C ARG A 183 -7.60 10.23 26.46
N SER A 184 -6.37 10.39 26.94
CA SER A 184 -6.11 10.65 28.36
C SER A 184 -6.80 11.94 28.83
N ASN A 185 -6.70 13.03 28.06
CA ASN A 185 -7.35 14.29 28.42
C ASN A 185 -8.87 14.16 28.44
N ILE A 186 -9.46 13.47 27.46
CA ILE A 186 -10.91 13.22 27.41
C ILE A 186 -11.34 12.40 28.63
N ASN A 187 -10.61 11.35 29.00
CA ASN A 187 -10.91 10.54 30.18
C ASN A 187 -10.84 11.37 31.48
N GLU A 188 -9.89 12.30 31.60
CA GLU A 188 -9.82 13.18 32.76
C GLU A 188 -10.96 14.19 32.79
N LEU A 189 -11.39 14.72 31.63
CA LEU A 189 -12.58 15.56 31.53
C LEU A 189 -13.85 14.80 31.90
N GLU A 190 -13.99 13.55 31.45
CA GLU A 190 -15.09 12.66 31.83
C GLU A 190 -15.13 12.43 33.33
N LYS A 191 -14.00 12.05 33.94
CA LYS A 191 -13.89 11.89 35.40
C LYS A 191 -14.27 13.17 36.16
N ALA A 192 -13.82 14.32 35.68
CA ALA A 192 -14.15 15.60 36.30
C ALA A 192 -15.65 15.92 36.22
N ALA A 193 -16.28 15.66 35.06
CA ALA A 193 -17.72 15.83 34.87
C ALA A 193 -18.51 14.90 35.79
N VAL A 194 -18.15 13.61 35.86
CA VAL A 194 -18.77 12.63 36.75
C VAL A 194 -18.57 13.00 38.22
N SER A 195 -17.38 13.46 38.62
CA SER A 195 -17.14 13.91 40.00
C SER A 195 -17.96 15.14 40.37
N THR A 196 -18.14 16.08 39.43
CA THR A 196 -19.00 17.26 39.64
C THR A 196 -20.46 16.83 39.81
N MET A 197 -20.93 15.93 38.94
CA MET A 197 -22.26 15.33 39.05
C MET A 197 -22.46 14.65 40.42
N GLN A 198 -21.52 13.83 40.88
CA GLN A 198 -21.58 13.17 42.19
C GLN A 198 -21.70 14.18 43.34
N LYS A 199 -20.89 15.24 43.35
CA LYS A 199 -20.99 16.30 44.37
C LYS A 199 -22.34 17.00 44.38
N ASN A 200 -22.90 17.25 43.18
CA ASN A 200 -24.24 17.84 43.07
C ASN A 200 -25.30 16.91 43.67
N PHE A 201 -25.22 15.60 43.40
CA PHE A 201 -26.14 14.62 43.99
C PHE A 201 -25.95 14.47 45.51
N GLU A 202 -24.71 14.42 46.00
CA GLU A 202 -24.42 14.38 47.45
C GLU A 202 -25.01 15.60 48.18
N TYR A 203 -24.91 16.78 47.57
CA TYR A 203 -25.52 18.01 48.10
C TYR A 203 -27.05 17.91 48.15
N ILE A 204 -27.68 17.46 47.07
CA ILE A 204 -29.14 17.27 46.98
C ILE A 204 -29.59 16.23 48.02
N GLU A 205 -28.90 15.10 48.12
CA GLU A 205 -29.20 14.05 49.11
C GLU A 205 -29.10 14.57 50.55
N SER A 206 -28.08 15.36 50.87
CA SER A 206 -27.93 15.99 52.18
C SER A 206 -29.10 16.91 52.52
N ASN A 207 -29.52 17.74 51.55
CA ASN A 207 -30.68 18.61 51.72
C ASN A 207 -31.98 17.81 51.93
N ILE A 208 -32.19 16.72 51.18
CA ILE A 208 -33.35 15.82 51.35
C ILE A 208 -33.35 15.22 52.76
N VAL A 209 -32.21 14.72 53.24
CA VAL A 209 -32.08 14.13 54.58
C VAL A 209 -32.42 15.17 55.65
N ASN A 210 -31.90 16.40 55.53
CA ASN A 210 -32.19 17.49 56.46
C ASN A 210 -33.69 17.82 56.49
N ILE A 211 -34.32 18.02 55.32
CA ILE A 211 -35.76 18.31 55.22
C ILE A 211 -36.60 17.16 55.79
N ARG A 212 -36.16 15.91 55.64
CA ARG A 212 -36.90 14.73 56.11
C ARG A 212 -36.74 14.48 57.61
N ASP A 213 -35.54 14.66 58.15
CA ASP A 213 -35.18 14.15 59.48
C ASP A 213 -35.16 15.25 60.57
N ILE A 214 -34.98 16.54 60.23
CA ILE A 214 -35.14 17.66 61.17
C ILE A 214 -36.55 17.72 61.77
N PRO A 215 -37.65 17.59 60.99
CA PRO A 215 -39.00 17.59 61.55
C PRO A 215 -39.23 16.46 62.55
N LYS A 216 -38.70 15.25 62.28
CA LYS A 216 -38.80 14.10 63.19
C LYS A 216 -38.03 14.32 64.48
N LEU A 217 -36.85 14.95 64.40
CA LEU A 217 -36.06 15.27 65.58
C LEU A 217 -36.79 16.29 66.46
N ILE A 218 -37.30 17.37 65.87
CA ILE A 218 -38.05 18.41 66.60
C ILE A 218 -39.33 17.81 67.20
N ASP A 219 -40.04 16.94 66.48
CA ASP A 219 -41.22 16.24 67.00
C ASP A 219 -40.86 15.37 68.21
N SER A 220 -39.78 14.58 68.13
CA SER A 220 -39.32 13.76 69.26
C SER A 220 -38.93 14.59 70.49
N GLN A 221 -38.25 15.73 70.29
CA GLN A 221 -37.90 16.67 71.36
C GLN A 221 -39.14 17.34 71.96
N THR A 222 -40.11 17.70 71.12
CA THR A 222 -41.39 18.27 71.53
C THR A 222 -42.20 17.30 72.38
N ILE A 223 -42.26 16.02 71.98
CA ILE A 223 -42.93 14.97 72.75
C ILE A 223 -42.25 14.80 74.12
N ALA A 224 -40.93 14.65 74.14
CA ALA A 224 -40.18 14.49 75.38
C ALA A 224 -40.34 15.70 76.32
N TRP A 225 -40.29 16.92 75.79
CA TRP A 225 -40.53 18.13 76.57
C TRP A 225 -41.96 18.18 77.13
N LYS A 226 -42.97 17.87 76.30
CA LYS A 226 -44.38 17.80 76.72
C LYS A 226 -44.57 16.82 77.87
N ASP A 227 -43.93 15.65 77.81
CA ASP A 227 -44.05 14.64 78.86
C ASP A 227 -43.39 15.10 80.17
N ARG A 228 -42.20 15.73 80.11
CA ARG A 228 -41.55 16.33 81.29
C ARG A 228 -42.39 17.43 81.93
N VAL A 229 -42.97 18.31 81.13
CA VAL A 229 -43.83 19.40 81.64
C VAL A 229 -45.10 18.83 82.25
N LYS A 230 -45.76 17.87 81.61
CA LYS A 230 -46.94 17.18 82.16
C LYS A 230 -46.62 16.49 83.49
N GLU A 231 -45.47 15.84 83.62
CA GLU A 231 -45.03 15.22 84.88
C GLU A 231 -44.85 16.28 85.98
N LYS A 232 -44.14 17.38 85.69
CA LYS A 232 -43.88 18.46 86.66
C LYS A 232 -45.20 19.14 87.08
N LEU A 233 -46.07 19.49 86.13
CA LEU A 233 -47.41 20.04 86.39
C LEU A 233 -48.31 19.06 87.17
N GLY A 234 -48.22 17.77 86.88
CA GLY A 234 -48.95 16.72 87.61
C GLY A 234 -48.51 16.62 89.07
N LYS A 235 -47.22 16.79 89.38
CA LYS A 235 -46.71 16.85 90.76
C LYS A 235 -47.25 18.08 91.50
N PHE A 236 -47.24 19.25 90.86
CA PHE A 236 -47.80 20.47 91.45
C PHE A 236 -49.30 20.35 91.74
N THR A 237 -50.07 19.84 90.79
CA THR A 237 -51.53 19.66 90.94
C THR A 237 -51.89 18.79 92.14
N ARG A 238 -51.05 17.78 92.46
CA ARG A 238 -51.24 16.91 93.63
C ARG A 238 -50.81 17.55 94.96
N GLN A 239 -49.96 18.57 94.93
CA GLN A 239 -49.43 19.24 96.13
C GLN A 239 -50.20 20.51 96.51
N THR A 240 -50.94 21.11 95.57
CA THR A 240 -51.78 22.30 95.79
C THR A 240 -53.05 22.04 96.62
N GLU A 241 -53.31 20.80 97.01
CA GLU A 241 -54.37 20.45 97.99
C GLU A 241 -53.92 20.73 99.45
N ASP A 242 -52.63 21.01 99.69
CA ASP A 242 -52.09 21.47 100.97
C ASP A 242 -52.09 23.02 101.03
N PRO A 243 -52.84 23.66 101.96
CA PRO A 243 -52.94 25.12 102.07
C PRO A 243 -51.63 25.84 102.42
N THR A 244 -50.59 25.11 102.83
CA THR A 244 -49.29 25.67 103.24
C THR A 244 -48.20 25.56 102.17
N TYR A 245 -48.46 24.83 101.08
CA TYR A 245 -47.50 24.65 99.99
C TYR A 245 -47.52 25.84 99.02
N VAL A 246 -46.38 26.52 98.89
CA VAL A 246 -46.15 27.53 97.85
C VAL A 246 -45.23 26.89 96.82
N ALA A 247 -45.67 26.80 95.57
CA ALA A 247 -44.95 26.16 94.46
C ALA A 247 -43.73 26.98 93.97
N LEU A 248 -42.82 27.34 94.89
CA LEU A 248 -41.57 28.04 94.61
C LEU A 248 -40.62 27.18 93.75
N ASP A 249 -40.82 25.85 93.71
CA ASP A 249 -40.06 24.90 92.87
C ASP A 249 -40.30 25.09 91.36
N ILE A 250 -41.30 25.89 90.96
CA ILE A 250 -41.47 26.36 89.57
C ILE A 250 -40.39 27.38 89.20
N LEU A 251 -39.93 28.16 90.19
CA LEU A 251 -38.92 29.21 90.03
C LEU A 251 -37.49 28.65 90.19
N ASP A 252 -37.33 27.39 90.61
CA ASP A 252 -36.01 26.76 90.74
C ASP A 252 -35.50 26.27 89.36
N ASN A 253 -34.55 27.02 88.81
CA ASN A 253 -33.91 26.79 87.50
C ASN A 253 -32.66 25.87 87.60
N SER A 254 -32.55 25.06 88.65
CA SER A 254 -31.32 24.37 89.06
C SER A 254 -30.84 23.20 88.17
N GLY A 255 -31.20 23.12 86.89
CA GLY A 255 -30.56 22.12 86.01
C GLY A 255 -30.92 22.14 84.53
N GLU A 256 -32.14 22.52 84.15
CA GLU A 256 -32.56 22.68 82.76
C GLU A 256 -33.73 23.66 82.71
N ASP A 257 -33.54 24.82 82.06
CA ASP A 257 -34.61 25.82 81.93
C ASP A 257 -35.66 25.32 80.93
N LEU A 258 -36.71 24.68 81.46
CA LEU A 258 -37.84 24.17 80.69
C LEU A 258 -38.56 25.28 79.91
N PHE A 259 -38.54 26.52 80.41
CA PHE A 259 -39.13 27.66 79.71
C PHE A 259 -38.29 28.02 78.49
N GLN A 260 -36.98 28.18 78.64
CA GLN A 260 -36.08 28.46 77.52
C GLN A 260 -36.10 27.34 76.45
N GLN A 261 -36.17 26.07 76.88
CA GLN A 261 -36.35 24.94 75.96
C GLN A 261 -37.70 24.99 75.23
N GLY A 262 -38.77 25.35 75.94
CA GLY A 262 -40.12 25.49 75.36
C GLY A 262 -40.20 26.62 74.35
N GLU A 263 -39.64 27.79 74.67
CA GLU A 263 -39.55 28.93 73.75
C GLU A 263 -38.78 28.57 72.49
N LYS A 264 -37.63 27.89 72.63
CA LYS A 264 -36.86 27.40 71.47
C LYS A 264 -37.67 26.43 70.61
N LEU A 265 -38.34 25.45 71.23
CA LEU A 265 -39.17 24.48 70.50
C LEU A 265 -40.35 25.13 69.78
N ILE A 266 -40.95 26.18 70.34
CA ILE A 266 -42.02 26.94 69.67
C ILE A 266 -41.48 27.61 68.41
N VAL A 267 -40.31 28.25 68.48
CA VAL A 267 -39.65 28.87 67.32
C VAL A 267 -39.30 27.81 66.27
N ASP A 268 -38.71 26.68 66.69
CA ASP A 268 -38.31 25.59 65.81
C ASP A 268 -39.55 24.96 65.11
N LEU A 269 -40.65 24.75 65.83
CA LEU A 269 -41.92 24.23 65.27
C LEU A 269 -42.61 25.20 64.32
N GLU A 270 -42.51 26.51 64.57
CA GLU A 270 -43.04 27.52 63.64
C GLU A 270 -42.21 27.53 62.36
N GLY A 271 -40.88 27.45 62.47
CA GLY A 271 -39.97 27.34 61.33
C GLY A 271 -40.21 26.10 60.45
N LEU A 272 -40.76 25.01 61.00
CA LEU A 272 -41.13 23.82 60.21
C LEU A 272 -42.31 24.07 59.26
N LYS A 273 -43.19 25.03 59.56
CA LYS A 273 -44.32 25.36 58.68
C LYS A 273 -43.89 26.09 57.41
N ASP A 274 -42.72 26.74 57.46
CA ASP A 274 -42.18 27.55 56.38
C ASP A 274 -41.20 26.78 55.47
N ILE A 275 -40.98 25.48 55.70
CA ILE A 275 -40.10 24.67 54.85
C ILE A 275 -40.70 24.57 53.44
N GLN A 276 -40.02 25.18 52.47
CA GLN A 276 -40.36 25.10 51.05
C GLN A 276 -39.59 23.94 50.39
N ILE A 277 -40.28 23.12 49.61
CA ILE A 277 -39.70 21.97 48.88
C ILE A 277 -39.47 22.34 47.41
N GLU A 278 -40.22 23.30 46.90
CA GLU A 278 -40.24 23.79 45.52
C GLU A 278 -38.84 24.16 44.99
N PRO A 279 -37.96 24.86 45.75
CA PRO A 279 -36.61 25.17 45.27
C PRO A 279 -35.74 23.93 45.04
N LEU A 280 -35.95 22.88 45.82
CA LEU A 280 -35.23 21.62 45.68
C LEU A 280 -35.74 20.83 44.46
N GLU A 281 -37.06 20.83 44.24
CA GLU A 281 -37.66 20.24 43.04
C GLU A 281 -37.20 20.94 41.76
N GLU A 282 -37.12 22.26 41.76
CA GLU A 282 -36.58 23.06 40.65
C GLU A 282 -35.11 22.71 40.38
N THR A 283 -34.29 22.66 41.44
CA THR A 283 -32.87 22.27 41.33
C THR A 283 -32.70 20.89 40.71
N VAL A 284 -33.55 19.92 41.07
CA VAL A 284 -33.51 18.56 40.50
C VAL A 284 -33.97 18.55 39.03
N ASN A 285 -35.01 19.30 38.70
CA ASN A 285 -35.56 19.37 37.34
C ASN A 285 -34.63 20.08 36.35
N GLU A 286 -33.78 21.00 36.80
CA GLU A 286 -32.82 21.72 35.96
C GLU A 286 -31.54 20.92 35.63
N LEU A 287 -31.33 19.75 36.27
CA LEU A 287 -30.17 18.90 35.98
C LEU A 287 -30.18 18.41 34.53
N SER A 288 -29.19 18.83 33.75
CA SER A 288 -29.04 18.43 32.35
C SER A 288 -27.57 18.23 31.96
N VAL A 289 -27.35 17.45 30.91
CA VAL A 289 -26.02 17.19 30.34
C VAL A 289 -25.97 17.76 28.92
N GLN A 290 -24.91 18.51 28.61
CA GLN A 290 -24.69 19.10 27.29
C GLN A 290 -23.31 18.71 26.75
N PHE A 291 -23.24 18.38 25.45
CA PHE A 291 -22.01 18.08 24.73
C PHE A 291 -21.76 19.14 23.64
N SER A 292 -20.50 19.47 23.39
CA SER A 292 -20.08 20.40 22.33
C SER A 292 -19.28 19.65 21.27
N ASP A 293 -19.94 19.22 20.19
CA ASP A 293 -19.32 18.40 19.13
C ASP A 293 -18.47 19.22 18.13
N SER A 294 -18.52 20.55 18.22
CA SER A 294 -17.88 21.47 17.26
C SER A 294 -16.34 21.46 17.27
N GLN A 295 -15.70 20.82 18.26
CA GLN A 295 -14.25 20.87 18.45
C GLN A 295 -13.48 19.69 17.85
N LEU A 296 -14.13 18.69 17.27
CA LEU A 296 -13.50 17.44 16.84
C LEU A 296 -12.99 17.40 15.38
N VAL A 297 -12.98 18.53 14.66
CA VAL A 297 -12.60 18.55 13.24
C VAL A 297 -11.11 18.87 13.07
N ASN A 298 -10.42 18.17 12.14
CA ASN A 298 -9.03 18.46 11.73
C ASN A 298 -7.94 18.29 12.82
N ILE A 299 -8.13 17.38 13.77
CA ILE A 299 -7.25 17.18 14.93
C ILE A 299 -5.80 16.80 14.55
N CYS A 300 -5.60 16.09 13.45
CA CYS A 300 -4.28 15.71 12.96
C CYS A 300 -4.20 15.89 11.43
N LYS A 301 -3.13 16.54 10.95
CA LYS A 301 -2.81 16.67 9.52
C LYS A 301 -1.35 16.32 9.31
N VAL A 302 -1.08 15.30 8.50
CA VAL A 302 0.28 14.93 8.10
C VAL A 302 0.60 15.63 6.78
N LYS A 303 1.67 16.42 6.73
CA LYS A 303 2.12 17.10 5.51
C LYS A 303 3.56 16.71 5.18
N PRO A 304 3.95 16.68 3.89
CA PRO A 304 5.33 16.54 3.48
C PRO A 304 6.14 17.75 3.96
N SER A 305 7.22 17.53 4.71
CA SER A 305 8.12 18.60 5.10
C SER A 305 9.04 18.98 3.94
N GLY A 306 8.67 20.03 3.19
CA GLY A 306 9.61 20.75 2.32
C GLY A 306 9.05 21.28 0.99
N ARG A 307 8.43 22.47 1.01
CA ARG A 307 8.65 23.58 0.06
C ARG A 307 7.96 24.84 0.60
N SER A 308 8.75 25.71 1.21
CA SER A 308 8.41 27.12 1.36
C SER A 308 8.38 27.77 -0.03
N PRO A 309 7.33 28.50 -0.41
CA PRO A 309 7.41 29.41 -1.54
C PRO A 309 8.34 30.56 -1.13
N SER A 310 9.49 30.66 -1.80
CA SER A 310 10.28 31.87 -1.81
C SER A 310 9.39 33.05 -2.20
N THR A 311 9.44 34.10 -1.38
CA THR A 311 8.93 35.43 -1.70
C THR A 311 9.42 35.89 -3.07
N PRO A 312 8.60 36.67 -3.78
CA PRO A 312 9.11 37.92 -4.34
C PRO A 312 8.46 39.12 -3.67
N ARG A 313 9.34 40.00 -3.19
CA ARG A 313 9.22 41.46 -3.08
C ARG A 313 7.83 42.08 -3.02
N SER A 314 7.61 42.70 -1.86
CA SER A 314 6.71 43.82 -1.60
C SER A 314 6.66 44.88 -2.70
N GLU A 315 5.45 45.22 -3.15
CA GLU A 315 5.06 46.60 -3.41
C GLU A 315 3.76 46.92 -2.66
N LYS A 316 3.72 48.14 -2.11
CA LYS A 316 2.74 48.65 -1.16
C LYS A 316 1.58 49.37 -1.87
N LYS A 317 0.44 49.43 -1.15
CA LYS A 317 -0.67 50.43 -1.14
C LYS A 317 -1.92 50.18 -2.00
N HIS A 318 -2.98 49.73 -1.29
CA HIS A 318 -4.39 50.21 -1.19
C HIS A 318 -4.91 51.33 -2.13
N PRO A 319 -6.24 51.61 -2.20
CA PRO A 319 -7.46 50.78 -2.10
C PRO A 319 -8.52 51.17 -3.19
N SER A 320 -9.74 50.56 -3.19
CA SER A 320 -11.09 51.14 -3.49
C SER A 320 -12.01 50.26 -4.35
N LYS A 321 -13.18 49.92 -3.78
CA LYS A 321 -14.50 49.57 -4.38
C LYS A 321 -15.06 50.73 -5.27
N PRO A 322 -16.29 50.71 -5.87
CA PRO A 322 -17.40 49.72 -5.84
C PRO A 322 -18.09 49.42 -7.21
N GLU A 323 -18.97 48.41 -7.18
CA GLU A 323 -20.29 48.25 -7.85
C GLU A 323 -20.53 48.83 -9.28
N GLU A 324 -20.99 47.99 -10.23
CA GLU A 324 -22.40 47.96 -10.68
C GLU A 324 -22.68 46.93 -11.81
N PHE A 325 -23.88 46.37 -11.66
CA PHE A 325 -24.67 45.37 -12.38
C PHE A 325 -24.83 45.42 -13.93
N LYS A 326 -25.14 44.21 -14.46
CA LYS A 326 -26.02 43.79 -15.59
C LYS A 326 -25.33 43.22 -16.84
N SER A 327 -25.85 42.22 -17.54
CA SER A 327 -26.84 41.14 -17.34
C SER A 327 -26.91 40.43 -18.69
N ILE A 328 -26.73 39.11 -18.78
CA ILE A 328 -27.28 38.28 -19.85
C ILE A 328 -27.65 36.91 -19.25
N ASP A 329 -28.96 36.70 -19.14
CA ASP A 329 -29.71 35.46 -18.88
C ASP A 329 -29.46 34.46 -20.03
N GLU A 330 -29.61 33.13 -19.99
CA GLU A 330 -30.30 32.12 -19.18
C GLU A 330 -29.84 30.79 -19.89
N GLU A 331 -29.29 29.75 -19.26
CA GLU A 331 -30.02 28.51 -18.87
C GLU A 331 -28.98 27.45 -18.37
N ASP A 332 -29.15 27.05 -17.09
CA ASP A 332 -29.13 25.68 -16.53
C ASP A 332 -27.89 24.75 -16.47
N LEU A 333 -27.61 24.33 -15.21
CA LEU A 333 -27.03 23.06 -14.72
C LEU A 333 -25.51 22.85 -14.81
N ASP A 334 -24.76 23.11 -13.74
CA ASP A 334 -24.58 22.18 -12.60
C ASP A 334 -23.38 22.62 -11.74
N GLY A 335 -23.54 22.56 -10.43
CA GLY A 335 -22.45 22.75 -9.48
C GLY A 335 -21.50 21.56 -9.53
N ASP A 336 -20.26 21.77 -9.96
CA ASP A 336 -19.19 20.79 -9.83
C ASP A 336 -18.80 20.62 -8.35
N LEU A 337 -19.60 19.81 -7.64
CA LEU A 337 -19.16 19.05 -6.49
C LEU A 337 -17.98 18.18 -6.93
N ILE A 338 -16.76 18.56 -6.54
CA ILE A 338 -15.59 17.66 -6.61
C ILE A 338 -16.01 16.36 -5.89
N PRO A 339 -16.05 15.19 -6.58
CA PRO A 339 -16.52 13.97 -5.97
C PRO A 339 -15.62 13.62 -4.77
N GLN A 340 -16.20 13.63 -3.57
CA GLN A 340 -15.49 13.22 -2.36
C GLN A 340 -14.96 11.78 -2.55
N PHE A 341 -13.68 11.58 -2.25
CA PHE A 341 -13.04 10.27 -2.29
C PHE A 341 -13.79 9.29 -1.37
N ASN A 342 -14.34 8.22 -1.94
CA ASN A 342 -15.05 7.18 -1.20
C ASN A 342 -14.06 6.10 -0.76
N GLU A 343 -13.50 6.29 0.44
CA GLU A 343 -12.48 5.41 1.03
C GLU A 343 -12.99 3.97 1.26
N GLU A 344 -14.27 3.80 1.58
CA GLU A 344 -14.86 2.48 1.81
C GLU A 344 -14.94 1.66 0.53
N MET A 345 -15.48 2.24 -0.56
CA MET A 345 -15.52 1.58 -1.87
C MET A 345 -14.11 1.27 -2.40
N PHE A 346 -13.17 2.19 -2.20
CA PHE A 346 -11.78 1.99 -2.61
C PHE A 346 -11.14 0.80 -1.89
N ASN A 347 -11.31 0.71 -0.56
CA ASN A 347 -10.74 -0.38 0.23
C ASN A 347 -11.39 -1.73 -0.08
N GLN A 348 -12.71 -1.78 -0.31
CA GLN A 348 -13.40 -3.01 -0.71
C GLN A 348 -12.89 -3.54 -2.06
N ALA A 349 -12.67 -2.66 -3.04
CA ALA A 349 -12.09 -3.03 -4.33
C ALA A 349 -10.60 -3.42 -4.20
N LEU A 350 -9.86 -2.78 -3.29
CA LEU A 350 -8.45 -3.11 -3.03
C LEU A 350 -8.30 -4.50 -2.39
N ASP A 351 -9.23 -4.89 -1.52
CA ASP A 351 -9.25 -6.23 -0.92
C ASP A 351 -9.43 -7.33 -1.97
N VAL A 352 -10.18 -7.06 -3.06
CA VAL A 352 -10.27 -8.00 -4.20
C VAL A 352 -8.90 -8.25 -4.83
N LEU A 353 -8.11 -7.19 -5.03
CA LEU A 353 -6.76 -7.32 -5.59
C LEU A 353 -5.82 -8.03 -4.63
N LYS A 354 -5.89 -7.68 -3.33
CA LYS A 354 -5.00 -8.18 -2.28
C LYS A 354 -5.24 -9.64 -1.94
N TYR A 355 -6.50 -10.07 -1.88
CA TYR A 355 -6.89 -11.43 -1.49
C TYR A 355 -7.30 -12.29 -2.68
N ASN A 356 -7.22 -11.76 -3.90
CA ASN A 356 -7.47 -12.47 -5.16
C ASN A 356 -8.87 -13.11 -5.24
N THR A 357 -9.88 -12.45 -4.65
CA THR A 357 -11.20 -13.04 -4.35
C THR A 357 -12.18 -13.03 -5.52
N SER A 358 -11.92 -12.24 -6.56
CA SER A 358 -12.81 -12.07 -7.71
C SER A 358 -12.02 -11.84 -9.00
N GLU A 359 -12.62 -12.21 -10.13
CA GLU A 359 -12.11 -11.93 -11.47
C GLU A 359 -12.32 -10.47 -11.90
N ILE A 360 -13.11 -9.71 -11.16
CA ILE A 360 -13.43 -8.30 -11.45
C ILE A 360 -13.14 -7.44 -10.21
N ALA A 361 -12.35 -6.39 -10.39
CA ALA A 361 -12.14 -5.34 -9.41
C ALA A 361 -12.64 -4.02 -9.98
N ASP A 362 -13.62 -3.41 -9.29
CA ASP A 362 -14.30 -2.20 -9.73
C ASP A 362 -14.03 -1.05 -8.77
N PHE A 363 -13.18 -0.12 -9.22
CA PHE A 363 -12.84 1.12 -8.53
C PHE A 363 -13.58 2.33 -9.12
N SER A 364 -14.58 2.12 -9.99
CA SER A 364 -15.20 3.24 -10.71
C SER A 364 -15.93 4.20 -9.78
N ASN A 365 -15.85 5.51 -10.07
CA ASN A 365 -16.46 6.58 -9.28
C ASN A 365 -15.98 6.64 -7.81
N ALA A 366 -14.74 6.21 -7.53
CA ALA A 366 -14.16 6.29 -6.19
C ALA A 366 -13.76 7.73 -5.79
N GLY A 367 -13.89 8.70 -6.69
CA GLY A 367 -13.51 10.10 -6.50
C GLY A 367 -12.10 10.40 -6.98
N ASP A 368 -11.49 11.48 -6.47
CA ASP A 368 -10.13 11.88 -6.89
C ASP A 368 -9.07 10.95 -6.30
N LEU A 369 -8.66 9.93 -7.08
CA LEU A 369 -7.59 9.03 -6.71
C LEU A 369 -6.22 9.68 -6.89
N GLY A 370 -6.03 10.51 -7.92
CA GLY A 370 -4.74 11.09 -8.28
C GLY A 370 -3.61 10.06 -8.24
N ASP A 371 -2.55 10.37 -7.51
CA ASP A 371 -1.39 9.48 -7.33
C ASP A 371 -1.68 8.24 -6.46
N LYS A 372 -2.76 8.22 -5.66
CA LYS A 372 -3.08 7.07 -4.79
C LYS A 372 -3.41 5.81 -5.60
N ALA A 373 -3.86 5.96 -6.85
CA ALA A 373 -4.12 4.84 -7.74
C ALA A 373 -2.86 3.97 -7.98
N ALA A 374 -1.65 4.50 -7.78
CA ALA A 374 -0.39 3.76 -7.83
C ALA A 374 -0.39 2.48 -6.96
N ILE A 375 -1.10 2.48 -5.82
CA ILE A 375 -1.17 1.31 -4.94
C ILE A 375 -1.77 0.07 -5.62
N ILE A 376 -2.63 0.27 -6.63
CA ILE A 376 -3.22 -0.82 -7.42
C ILE A 376 -2.12 -1.63 -8.13
N ALA A 377 -1.08 -0.96 -8.63
CA ALA A 377 0.05 -1.59 -9.31
C ALA A 377 0.75 -2.64 -8.41
N THR A 378 0.88 -2.34 -7.12
CA THR A 378 1.57 -3.22 -6.15
C THR A 378 0.88 -4.58 -5.98
N TYR A 379 -0.44 -4.63 -6.19
CA TYR A 379 -1.23 -5.86 -6.08
C TYR A 379 -1.45 -6.54 -7.43
N LEU A 380 -1.30 -5.83 -8.55
CA LEU A 380 -1.50 -6.40 -9.88
C LEU A 380 -0.41 -7.40 -10.28
N VAL A 381 0.86 -7.15 -9.98
CA VAL A 381 1.99 -8.01 -10.44
C VAL A 381 1.77 -9.48 -10.09
N ASN A 382 1.31 -9.78 -8.87
CA ASN A 382 1.13 -11.15 -8.39
C ASN A 382 -0.32 -11.67 -8.54
N ASN A 383 -1.24 -10.86 -9.08
CA ASN A 383 -2.64 -11.25 -9.17
C ASN A 383 -2.89 -12.13 -10.40
N THR A 384 -3.17 -13.41 -10.17
CA THR A 384 -3.37 -14.39 -11.26
C THR A 384 -4.83 -14.64 -11.63
N ASN A 385 -5.79 -14.18 -10.82
CA ASN A 385 -7.23 -14.44 -11.03
C ASN A 385 -7.90 -13.33 -11.84
N LEU A 386 -7.54 -12.07 -11.58
CA LEU A 386 -8.21 -10.89 -12.11
C LEU A 386 -8.24 -10.89 -13.65
N LYS A 387 -9.43 -10.73 -14.23
CA LYS A 387 -9.67 -10.64 -15.68
C LYS A 387 -10.08 -9.24 -16.11
N SER A 388 -10.76 -8.48 -15.25
CA SER A 388 -11.23 -7.13 -15.56
C SER A 388 -10.93 -6.14 -14.43
N LEU A 389 -10.28 -5.02 -14.77
CA LEU A 389 -10.01 -3.91 -13.86
C LEU A 389 -10.75 -2.66 -14.36
N LYS A 390 -11.59 -2.07 -13.51
CA LYS A 390 -12.33 -0.86 -13.84
C LYS A 390 -11.91 0.31 -12.96
N LEU A 391 -11.52 1.41 -13.61
CA LEU A 391 -10.96 2.62 -12.99
C LEU A 391 -11.62 3.88 -13.59
N VAL A 392 -12.91 3.79 -13.92
CA VAL A 392 -13.62 4.86 -14.63
C VAL A 392 -13.89 6.05 -13.69
N LYS A 393 -13.68 7.27 -14.19
CA LYS A 393 -14.02 8.53 -13.48
C LYS A 393 -13.35 8.66 -12.10
N ASN A 394 -12.03 8.56 -12.08
CA ASN A 394 -11.23 8.53 -10.85
C ASN A 394 -10.14 9.60 -10.76
N SER A 395 -10.10 10.55 -11.70
CA SER A 395 -9.08 11.61 -11.77
C SER A 395 -7.63 11.10 -11.64
N ILE A 396 -7.33 9.92 -12.19
CA ILE A 396 -6.00 9.29 -12.09
C ILE A 396 -4.95 10.16 -12.78
N SER A 397 -3.81 10.36 -12.09
CA SER A 397 -2.67 11.10 -12.62
C SER A 397 -1.83 10.25 -13.61
N ASP A 398 -1.08 10.91 -14.48
CA ASP A 398 -0.21 10.23 -15.45
C ASP A 398 0.84 9.34 -14.75
N SER A 399 1.40 9.81 -13.64
CA SER A 399 2.33 9.07 -12.78
C SER A 399 1.74 7.76 -12.26
N ALA A 400 0.53 7.79 -11.70
CA ALA A 400 -0.11 6.58 -11.20
C ALA A 400 -0.51 5.61 -12.32
N ALA A 401 -0.96 6.14 -13.47
CA ALA A 401 -1.26 5.31 -14.64
C ALA A 401 -0.02 4.58 -15.17
N ILE A 402 1.12 5.27 -15.23
CA ILE A 402 2.42 4.68 -15.62
C ILE A 402 2.79 3.51 -14.71
N GLU A 403 2.63 3.64 -13.39
CA GLU A 403 2.91 2.54 -12.46
C GLU A 403 2.00 1.33 -12.69
N ILE A 404 0.70 1.57 -12.96
CA ILE A 404 -0.23 0.51 -13.31
C ILE A 404 0.21 -0.19 -14.60
N PHE A 405 0.62 0.55 -15.62
CA PHE A 405 1.11 -0.03 -16.88
C PHE A 405 2.38 -0.84 -16.68
N ARG A 406 3.34 -0.38 -15.88
CA ARG A 406 4.54 -1.16 -15.54
C ARG A 406 4.22 -2.46 -14.83
N ALA A 407 3.30 -2.44 -13.87
CA ALA A 407 2.84 -3.67 -13.23
C ALA A 407 2.17 -4.64 -14.22
N LEU A 408 1.47 -4.11 -15.23
CA LEU A 408 0.84 -4.91 -16.27
C LEU A 408 1.83 -5.49 -17.29
N GLN A 409 3.09 -5.04 -17.34
CA GLN A 409 4.14 -5.71 -18.13
C GLN A 409 4.44 -7.12 -17.60
N GLU A 410 4.31 -7.32 -16.29
CA GLU A 410 4.56 -8.59 -15.61
C GLU A 410 3.28 -9.39 -15.32
N ASN A 411 2.11 -8.75 -15.43
CA ASN A 411 0.81 -9.40 -15.21
C ASN A 411 0.26 -10.02 -16.50
N PHE A 412 0.16 -11.35 -16.53
CA PHE A 412 -0.38 -12.11 -17.68
C PHE A 412 -1.77 -12.71 -17.40
N SER A 413 -2.55 -12.14 -16.47
CA SER A 413 -3.89 -12.64 -16.14
C SER A 413 -5.01 -11.72 -16.63
N LEU A 414 -4.78 -10.40 -16.59
CA LEU A 414 -5.75 -9.37 -16.92
C LEU A 414 -6.05 -9.35 -18.43
N GLN A 415 -7.34 -9.21 -18.76
CA GLN A 415 -7.86 -9.22 -20.14
C GLN A 415 -8.57 -7.91 -20.52
N SER A 416 -9.19 -7.22 -19.56
CA SER A 416 -9.90 -5.94 -19.79
C SER A 416 -9.46 -4.86 -18.81
N LEU A 417 -9.15 -3.66 -19.33
CA LEU A 417 -8.76 -2.48 -18.55
C LEU A 417 -9.62 -1.27 -18.93
N HIS A 418 -10.37 -0.73 -17.97
CA HIS A 418 -11.18 0.47 -18.16
C HIS A 418 -10.58 1.68 -17.45
N LEU A 419 -10.10 2.66 -18.22
CA LEU A 419 -9.50 3.92 -17.75
C LEU A 419 -10.25 5.14 -18.30
N SER A 420 -11.52 4.96 -18.67
CA SER A 420 -12.35 6.03 -19.24
C SER A 420 -12.59 7.17 -18.24
N GLN A 421 -12.73 8.40 -18.74
CA GLN A 421 -12.94 9.61 -17.94
C GLN A 421 -11.85 9.86 -16.87
N ASN A 422 -10.58 9.67 -17.23
CA ASN A 422 -9.44 10.14 -16.43
C ASN A 422 -8.69 11.26 -17.18
N PRO A 423 -7.93 12.12 -16.49
CA PRO A 423 -7.16 13.19 -17.14
C PRO A 423 -5.80 12.68 -17.65
N LEU A 424 -5.77 11.55 -18.38
CA LEU A 424 -4.53 10.95 -18.88
C LEU A 424 -3.98 11.72 -20.10
N GLY A 425 -2.70 12.07 -20.04
CA GLY A 425 -1.93 12.75 -21.07
C GLY A 425 -1.12 11.80 -21.97
N THR A 426 -0.25 12.38 -22.80
CA THR A 426 0.57 11.64 -23.77
C THR A 426 1.64 10.76 -23.11
N GLU A 427 2.24 11.21 -22.00
CA GLU A 427 3.28 10.45 -21.28
C GLU A 427 2.76 9.10 -20.78
N ALA A 428 1.54 9.07 -20.21
CA ALA A 428 0.92 7.82 -19.78
C ALA A 428 0.60 6.88 -20.95
N LEU A 429 0.27 7.44 -22.12
CA LEU A 429 -0.01 6.63 -23.32
C LEU A 429 1.26 6.05 -23.94
N ASP A 430 2.38 6.77 -23.95
CA ASP A 430 3.66 6.24 -24.44
C ASP A 430 4.05 4.98 -23.64
N GLU A 431 3.92 5.03 -22.31
CA GLU A 431 4.15 3.85 -21.45
C GLU A 431 3.11 2.74 -21.68
N LEU A 432 1.85 3.09 -21.96
CA LEU A 432 0.84 2.11 -22.36
C LEU A 432 1.26 1.39 -23.65
N ILE A 433 1.81 2.08 -24.65
CA ILE A 433 2.33 1.44 -25.89
C ILE A 433 3.46 0.47 -25.54
N GLU A 434 4.42 0.90 -24.71
CA GLU A 434 5.52 0.04 -24.29
C GLU A 434 5.03 -1.21 -23.56
N MET A 435 4.09 -1.06 -22.61
CA MET A 435 3.48 -2.18 -21.93
C MET A 435 2.77 -3.12 -22.92
N LEU A 436 2.05 -2.57 -23.88
CA LEU A 436 1.33 -3.35 -24.89
C LEU A 436 2.27 -4.16 -25.79
N ASN A 437 3.51 -3.74 -25.99
CA ASN A 437 4.49 -4.53 -26.74
C ASN A 437 4.98 -5.78 -25.97
N VAL A 438 4.86 -5.78 -24.64
CA VAL A 438 5.32 -6.87 -23.76
C VAL A 438 4.18 -7.76 -23.29
N ASN A 439 3.11 -7.16 -22.77
CA ASN A 439 1.93 -7.88 -22.30
C ASN A 439 1.31 -8.63 -23.49
N THR A 440 0.74 -9.82 -23.29
CA THR A 440 0.08 -10.59 -24.38
C THR A 440 -1.37 -10.98 -24.05
N THR A 441 -1.84 -10.66 -22.85
CA THR A 441 -3.14 -11.13 -22.34
C THR A 441 -4.22 -10.07 -22.33
N LEU A 442 -3.84 -8.79 -22.24
CA LEU A 442 -4.76 -7.66 -22.29
C LEU A 442 -5.33 -7.52 -23.70
N ARG A 443 -6.67 -7.53 -23.81
CA ARG A 443 -7.42 -7.55 -25.08
C ARG A 443 -8.28 -6.31 -25.27
N ASP A 444 -8.96 -5.86 -24.22
CA ASP A 444 -9.91 -4.77 -24.27
C ASP A 444 -9.42 -3.60 -23.40
N ILE A 445 -9.30 -2.41 -24.00
CA ILE A 445 -8.80 -1.20 -23.33
C ILE A 445 -9.73 -0.03 -23.61
N TYR A 446 -10.30 0.56 -22.56
CA TYR A 446 -11.27 1.66 -22.67
C TYR A 446 -10.69 2.97 -22.16
N LEU A 447 -10.47 3.93 -23.05
CA LEU A 447 -9.87 5.25 -22.83
C LEU A 447 -10.82 6.41 -23.17
N ILE A 448 -12.11 6.14 -23.36
CA ILE A 448 -13.11 7.15 -23.73
C ILE A 448 -13.13 8.29 -22.71
N GLY A 449 -13.19 9.54 -23.18
CA GLY A 449 -13.35 10.72 -22.32
C GLY A 449 -12.09 11.16 -21.57
N ASN A 450 -10.90 10.70 -21.97
CA ASN A 450 -9.65 11.27 -21.49
C ASN A 450 -9.34 12.60 -22.22
N GLN A 451 -9.39 13.72 -21.50
CA GLN A 451 -9.41 15.08 -22.07
C GLN A 451 -8.01 15.68 -22.33
N LYS A 452 -6.96 15.20 -21.65
CA LYS A 452 -5.58 15.68 -21.87
C LYS A 452 -4.92 15.13 -23.15
N MET A 453 -5.60 14.23 -23.86
CA MET A 453 -5.09 13.63 -25.09
C MET A 453 -5.39 14.53 -26.29
N SER A 454 -4.39 14.83 -27.12
CA SER A 454 -4.62 15.55 -28.37
C SER A 454 -5.40 14.66 -29.37
N PRO A 455 -6.29 15.23 -30.20
CA PRO A 455 -7.08 14.46 -31.17
C PRO A 455 -6.22 13.69 -32.19
N GLU A 456 -5.08 14.26 -32.59
CA GLU A 456 -4.12 13.65 -33.52
C GLU A 456 -3.46 12.40 -32.91
N TYR A 457 -3.12 12.46 -31.62
CA TYR A 457 -2.51 11.35 -30.92
C TYR A 457 -3.50 10.20 -30.70
N LYS A 458 -4.79 10.49 -30.43
CA LYS A 458 -5.85 9.46 -30.36
C LYS A 458 -5.99 8.68 -31.67
N SER A 459 -5.95 9.38 -32.81
CA SER A 459 -6.06 8.76 -34.13
C SER A 459 -4.84 7.86 -34.44
N ASN A 460 -3.62 8.30 -34.12
CA ASN A 460 -2.41 7.51 -34.33
C ASN A 460 -2.33 6.29 -33.40
N PHE A 461 -2.71 6.45 -32.13
CA PHE A 461 -2.73 5.37 -31.14
C PHE A 461 -3.69 4.24 -31.54
N ALA A 462 -4.88 4.58 -32.04
CA ALA A 462 -5.85 3.60 -32.56
C ALA A 462 -5.31 2.82 -33.77
N GLN A 463 -4.46 3.43 -34.61
CA GLN A 463 -3.84 2.78 -35.76
C GLN A 463 -2.66 1.88 -35.39
N MET A 464 -1.83 2.29 -34.41
CA MET A 464 -0.59 1.59 -34.02
C MET A 464 -0.81 0.26 -33.27
N SER A 465 -1.91 0.08 -32.52
CA SER A 465 -2.15 -1.12 -31.71
C SER A 465 -2.96 -2.24 -32.41
N SER A 466 -3.26 -2.10 -33.70
CA SER A 466 -4.39 -2.78 -34.36
C SER A 466 -4.24 -4.26 -34.72
N ARG A 467 -3.20 -4.99 -34.28
CA ARG A 467 -3.06 -6.40 -34.72
C ARG A 467 -3.87 -7.42 -33.92
N PHE A 468 -4.11 -7.26 -32.61
CA PHE A 468 -4.85 -8.26 -31.80
C PHE A 468 -5.62 -7.71 -30.57
N ARG A 469 -5.81 -6.39 -30.46
CA ARG A 469 -6.48 -5.75 -29.30
C ARG A 469 -7.55 -4.76 -29.73
N LYS A 470 -8.61 -4.66 -28.93
CA LYS A 470 -9.67 -3.67 -29.09
C LYS A 470 -9.42 -2.50 -28.15
N ILE A 471 -9.14 -1.34 -28.74
CA ILE A 471 -8.95 -0.09 -28.03
C ILE A 471 -10.13 0.82 -28.33
N TYR A 472 -10.80 1.28 -27.28
CA TYR A 472 -11.96 2.17 -27.34
C TYR A 472 -11.53 3.55 -26.81
N THR A 473 -11.22 4.51 -27.68
CA THR A 473 -10.70 5.86 -27.34
C THR A 473 -11.69 6.97 -27.59
#